data_AF-A0A7K3GIG3-F1
#
_entry.id   AF-A0A7K3GIG3-F1
#
_cell.length_a   1.000
_cell.length_b   1.000
_cell.length_c   1.000
_cell.angle_alpha   90.00
_cell.angle_beta   90.00
_cell.angle_gamma   90.00
#
_symmetry.space_group_name_H-M   'P 1'
#
loop_
_entity.id
_entity.type
_entity.pdbx_description
1 polymer ?
#
loop_
_entity_poly.entity_id
_entity_poly.type
_entity_poly.pdbx_seq_one_letter_code
_entity_poly.pdbx_strand_id
1 'polypeptide(L)'
;MRETLFLLADLWMIFAGYFYGWKFIRRYGNYLLGLEWMVVATSGTNFLLWSLLGAKSDSVLYDVAYFFDAFSRSIGITLILIMGLMKVTHRYKPSLGVDVAVFGVATVAGLFLRQFHGADLHTGGIAFWIAVFYVVANLLTAVFLGYFAKRLWKAGEERLAIWTGLVTAAGTTIALIYDFFPLPFDDADRTIFYTAALATWGTQGFVYFRAYRALHDHNAALDANPVRTTGTLA
;
A
#
# COMPACT_ATOMS: atom_id res chain seq x y z
N MET A 1 -22.29 9.62 13.06
CA MET A 1 -21.79 10.13 11.74
C MET A 1 -20.34 9.74 11.53
N ARG A 2 -19.50 9.83 12.57
CA ARG A 2 -18.08 9.45 12.51
C ARG A 2 -17.90 7.94 12.26
N GLU A 3 -18.74 7.15 12.90
CA GLU A 3 -18.80 5.69 12.78
C GLU A 3 -19.19 5.26 11.35
N THR A 4 -20.18 5.94 10.77
CA THR A 4 -20.60 5.69 9.38
C THR A 4 -19.47 6.01 8.39
N LEU A 5 -18.75 7.11 8.60
CA LEU A 5 -17.62 7.49 7.75
C LEU A 5 -16.46 6.50 7.88
N PHE A 6 -16.16 6.05 9.10
CA PHE A 6 -15.19 5.00 9.36
C PHE A 6 -15.53 3.71 8.60
N LEU A 7 -16.77 3.23 8.73
CA LEU A 7 -17.24 2.03 8.03
C LEU A 7 -17.17 2.17 6.51
N LEU A 8 -17.55 3.33 5.98
CA LEU A 8 -17.47 3.60 4.53
C LEU A 8 -16.02 3.64 4.05
N ALA A 9 -15.11 4.23 4.82
CA ALA A 9 -13.69 4.27 4.51
C ALA A 9 -13.07 2.87 4.50
N ASP A 10 -13.45 2.03 5.47
CA ASP A 10 -12.98 0.64 5.54
C ASP A 10 -13.51 -0.20 4.38
N LEU A 11 -14.82 -0.13 4.11
CA LEU A 11 -15.44 -0.81 2.96
C LEU A 11 -14.83 -0.34 1.64
N TRP A 12 -14.49 0.94 1.51
CA TRP A 12 -13.78 1.46 0.34
C TRP A 12 -12.40 0.83 0.20
N MET A 13 -11.62 0.74 1.28
CA MET A 13 -10.31 0.11 1.27
C MET A 13 -10.39 -1.38 0.92
N ILE A 14 -11.30 -2.12 1.56
CA ILE A 14 -11.54 -3.54 1.31
C ILE A 14 -11.93 -3.77 -0.16
N PHE A 15 -12.88 -2.97 -0.66
CA PHE A 15 -13.30 -3.03 -2.06
C PHE A 15 -12.12 -2.75 -2.99
N ALA A 16 -11.38 -1.66 -2.76
CA ALA A 16 -10.25 -1.28 -3.58
C ALA A 16 -9.17 -2.39 -3.61
N GLY A 17 -8.83 -2.97 -2.46
CA GLY A 17 -7.86 -4.04 -2.36
C GLY A 17 -8.30 -5.30 -3.12
N TYR A 18 -9.49 -5.86 -2.86
CA TYR A 18 -9.92 -7.07 -3.57
C TYR A 18 -10.17 -6.82 -5.06
N PHE A 19 -10.87 -5.74 -5.42
CA PHE A 19 -11.26 -5.47 -6.80
C PHE A 19 -10.07 -5.13 -7.70
N TYR A 20 -9.18 -4.22 -7.26
CA TYR A 20 -8.01 -3.85 -8.04
C TYR A 20 -6.91 -4.91 -7.94
N GLY A 21 -6.76 -5.58 -6.79
CA GLY A 21 -5.87 -6.73 -6.64
C GLY A 21 -6.20 -7.84 -7.64
N TRP A 22 -7.49 -8.20 -7.75
CA TRP A 22 -7.95 -9.16 -8.74
C TRP A 22 -7.65 -8.73 -10.17
N LYS A 23 -7.85 -7.44 -10.49
CA LYS A 23 -7.54 -6.91 -11.83
C LYS A 23 -6.05 -6.92 -12.12
N PHE A 24 -5.17 -6.67 -11.14
CA PHE A 24 -3.73 -6.80 -11.33
C PHE A 24 -3.32 -8.20 -11.76
N ILE A 25 -3.89 -9.23 -11.11
CA ILE A 25 -3.64 -10.63 -11.45
C ILE A 25 -4.22 -10.95 -12.82
N ARG A 26 -5.54 -10.74 -13.00
CA ARG A 26 -6.26 -11.22 -14.18
C ARG A 26 -5.92 -10.47 -15.47
N ARG A 27 -5.68 -9.16 -15.41
CA ARG A 27 -5.45 -8.35 -16.62
C ARG A 27 -3.98 -8.15 -16.95
N TYR A 28 -3.12 -8.11 -15.94
CA TYR A 28 -1.71 -7.76 -16.14
C TYR A 28 -0.74 -8.87 -15.70
N GLY A 29 -1.23 -9.98 -15.13
CA GLY A 29 -0.39 -11.03 -14.57
C GLY A 29 0.60 -10.48 -13.54
N ASN A 30 0.19 -9.47 -12.77
CA ASN A 30 1.03 -8.84 -11.75
C ASN A 30 0.63 -9.38 -10.39
N TYR A 31 1.25 -10.50 -10.00
CA TYR A 31 0.97 -11.19 -8.74
C TYR A 31 1.46 -10.41 -7.53
N LEU A 32 2.61 -9.73 -7.64
CA LEU A 32 3.13 -8.85 -6.59
C LEU A 32 2.11 -7.81 -6.15
N LEU A 33 1.65 -6.94 -7.06
CA LEU A 33 0.63 -5.92 -6.73
C LEU A 33 -0.72 -6.55 -6.39
N GLY A 34 -1.09 -7.60 -7.11
CA GLY A 34 -2.37 -8.25 -6.96
C GLY A 34 -2.59 -8.83 -5.56
N LEU A 35 -1.63 -9.62 -5.09
CA LEU A 35 -1.68 -10.26 -3.78
C LEU A 35 -1.50 -9.24 -2.66
N GLU A 36 -0.61 -8.25 -2.82
CA GLU A 36 -0.44 -7.19 -1.82
C GLU A 36 -1.74 -6.41 -1.58
N TRP A 37 -2.46 -6.06 -2.64
CA TRP A 37 -3.76 -5.39 -2.51
C TRP A 37 -4.77 -6.25 -1.75
N MET A 38 -4.74 -7.57 -1.96
CA MET A 38 -5.60 -8.51 -1.24
C MET A 38 -5.17 -8.67 0.23
N VAL A 39 -3.87 -8.59 0.53
CA VAL A 39 -3.34 -8.58 1.90
C VAL A 39 -3.88 -7.36 2.65
N VAL A 40 -3.79 -6.16 2.08
CA VAL A 40 -4.35 -4.94 2.67
C VAL A 40 -5.86 -5.06 2.90
N ALA A 41 -6.62 -5.59 1.93
CA ALA A 41 -8.06 -5.81 2.11
C ALA A 41 -8.37 -6.88 3.16
N THR A 42 -7.54 -7.92 3.28
CA THR A 42 -7.69 -8.96 4.31
C THR A 42 -7.44 -8.38 5.69
N SER A 43 -6.41 -7.52 5.82
CA SER A 43 -6.16 -6.75 7.04
C SER A 43 -7.39 -5.92 7.45
N GLY A 44 -7.88 -5.08 6.54
CA GLY A 44 -9.06 -4.25 6.77
C GLY A 44 -10.32 -5.06 7.12
N THR A 45 -10.54 -6.19 6.44
CA THR A 45 -11.68 -7.06 6.74
C THR A 45 -11.63 -7.61 8.17
N ASN A 46 -10.46 -8.06 8.62
CA ASN A 46 -10.31 -8.58 9.98
C ASN A 46 -10.42 -7.46 11.01
N PHE A 47 -9.87 -6.27 10.71
CA PHE A 47 -10.01 -5.08 11.55
C PHE A 47 -11.47 -4.64 11.69
N LEU A 48 -12.23 -4.62 10.58
CA LEU A 48 -13.66 -4.31 10.56
C LEU A 48 -14.45 -5.29 11.44
N LEU A 49 -14.25 -6.59 11.23
CA LEU A 49 -14.96 -7.62 11.98
C LEU A 49 -14.60 -7.57 13.45
N TRP A 50 -13.32 -7.38 13.78
CA TRP A 50 -12.86 -7.20 15.15
C TRP A 50 -13.57 -6.02 15.84
N SER A 51 -13.64 -4.87 15.16
CA SER A 51 -14.30 -3.66 15.65
C SER A 51 -15.80 -3.84 15.83
N LEU A 52 -16.49 -4.42 14.83
CA LEU A 52 -17.94 -4.65 14.87
C LEU A 52 -18.37 -5.67 15.94
N LEU A 53 -17.54 -6.69 16.18
CA LEU A 53 -17.82 -7.73 17.17
C LEU A 53 -17.45 -7.31 18.59
N GLY A 54 -16.83 -6.13 18.78
CA GLY A 54 -16.32 -5.69 20.08
C GLY A 54 -15.32 -6.70 20.67
N ALA A 55 -14.58 -7.39 19.80
CA ALA A 55 -13.68 -8.46 20.21
C ALA A 55 -12.48 -7.86 20.98
N LYS A 56 -11.95 -8.63 21.94
CA LYS A 56 -10.78 -8.21 22.72
C LYS A 56 -9.50 -8.25 21.88
N SER A 57 -8.47 -7.55 22.34
CA SER A 57 -7.16 -7.48 21.67
C SER A 57 -6.38 -8.80 21.67
N ASP A 58 -6.86 -9.83 22.38
CA ASP A 58 -6.34 -11.21 22.35
C ASP A 58 -7.03 -12.11 21.30
N SER A 59 -7.93 -11.54 20.50
CA SER A 59 -8.68 -12.30 19.49
C SER A 59 -7.84 -12.57 18.24
N VAL A 60 -8.14 -13.70 17.58
CA VAL A 60 -7.52 -14.07 16.29
C VAL A 60 -7.74 -12.99 15.23
N LEU A 61 -8.88 -12.28 15.25
CA LEU A 61 -9.17 -11.19 14.32
C LEU A 61 -8.19 -10.02 14.48
N TYR A 62 -7.86 -9.67 15.73
CA TYR A 62 -6.86 -8.66 16.04
C TYR A 62 -5.48 -9.09 15.52
N ASP A 63 -5.07 -10.30 15.86
CA ASP A 63 -3.78 -10.87 15.47
C ASP A 63 -3.57 -10.92 13.95
N VAL A 64 -4.63 -11.28 13.20
CA VAL A 64 -4.59 -11.37 11.74
C VAL A 64 -4.56 -9.97 11.11
N ALA A 65 -5.36 -9.04 11.62
CA ALA A 65 -5.38 -7.65 11.13
C ALA A 65 -3.99 -7.02 11.26
N TYR A 66 -3.42 -7.04 12.47
CA TYR A 66 -2.13 -6.41 12.74
C TYR A 66 -0.93 -7.18 12.17
N PHE A 67 -1.06 -8.50 11.97
CA PHE A 67 -0.09 -9.25 11.17
C PHE A 67 0.00 -8.73 9.73
N PHE A 68 -1.13 -8.60 9.05
CA PHE A 68 -1.15 -8.13 7.67
C PHE A 68 -0.84 -6.64 7.56
N ASP A 69 -1.20 -5.81 8.54
CA ASP A 69 -0.73 -4.41 8.61
C ASP A 69 0.80 -4.34 8.70
N ALA A 70 1.40 -5.09 9.62
CA ALA A 70 2.85 -5.15 9.80
C ALA A 70 3.57 -5.70 8.56
N PHE A 71 2.99 -6.72 7.91
CA PHE A 71 3.44 -7.26 6.62
C PHE A 71 3.49 -6.16 5.56
N SER A 72 2.36 -5.45 5.37
CA SER A 72 2.21 -4.45 4.32
C SER A 72 3.13 -3.25 4.55
N ARG A 73 3.24 -2.77 5.79
CA ARG A 73 4.06 -1.59 6.10
C ARG A 73 5.55 -1.87 6.07
N SER A 74 5.96 -3.10 6.33
CA SER A 74 7.38 -3.49 6.28
C SER A 74 7.85 -3.72 4.85
N ILE A 75 7.24 -4.68 4.16
CA ILE A 75 7.74 -5.21 2.86
C ILE A 75 6.67 -5.14 1.76
N GLY A 76 5.38 -5.16 2.10
CA GLY A 76 4.28 -5.21 1.13
C GLY A 76 4.07 -3.93 0.30
N ILE A 77 3.46 -2.90 0.87
CA ILE A 77 3.28 -1.57 0.25
C ILE A 77 4.63 -0.83 0.07
N THR A 78 5.76 -1.47 0.37
CA THR A 78 7.10 -0.96 0.14
C THR A 78 7.81 -1.73 -0.99
N LEU A 79 8.53 -2.79 -0.69
CA LEU A 79 9.33 -3.56 -1.64
C LEU A 79 8.46 -4.26 -2.69
N ILE A 80 7.39 -4.96 -2.28
CA ILE A 80 6.47 -5.65 -3.21
C ILE A 80 5.81 -4.65 -4.15
N LEU A 81 5.38 -3.50 -3.62
CA LEU A 81 4.85 -2.40 -4.42
C LEU A 81 5.87 -1.92 -5.46
N ILE A 82 7.09 -1.62 -5.05
CA ILE A 82 8.16 -1.15 -5.95
C ILE A 82 8.39 -2.17 -7.06
N MET A 83 8.62 -3.43 -6.70
CA MET A 83 8.89 -4.51 -7.66
C MET A 83 7.72 -4.73 -8.61
N GLY A 84 6.48 -4.64 -8.10
CA GLY A 84 5.28 -4.71 -8.90
C GLY A 84 5.15 -3.57 -9.90
N LEU A 85 5.50 -2.33 -9.51
CA LEU A 85 5.53 -1.15 -10.37
C LEU A 85 6.73 -1.15 -11.33
N MET A 86 7.82 -1.85 -11.02
CA MET A 86 8.97 -2.05 -11.92
C MET A 86 8.58 -2.76 -13.22
N LYS A 87 7.47 -3.51 -13.23
CA LYS A 87 6.92 -4.11 -14.45
C LYS A 87 6.54 -3.08 -15.52
N VAL A 88 6.01 -1.92 -15.12
CA VAL A 88 5.62 -0.84 -16.05
C VAL A 88 6.64 0.28 -16.14
N THR A 89 7.52 0.45 -15.14
CA THR A 89 8.54 1.49 -15.20
C THR A 89 9.84 1.03 -15.85
N HIS A 90 10.26 -0.21 -15.57
CA HIS A 90 11.55 -0.80 -15.95
C HIS A 90 11.42 -2.08 -16.81
N ARG A 91 10.20 -2.49 -17.17
CA ARG A 91 9.92 -3.76 -17.88
C ARG A 91 10.40 -5.00 -17.09
N TYR A 92 10.49 -4.88 -15.77
CA TYR A 92 10.92 -5.96 -14.89
C TYR A 92 9.91 -7.12 -14.93
N LYS A 93 10.43 -8.36 -15.02
CA LYS A 93 9.66 -9.59 -14.98
C LYS A 93 10.24 -10.48 -13.89
N PRO A 94 9.73 -10.42 -12.65
CA PRO A 94 10.22 -11.30 -11.60
C PRO A 94 9.96 -12.76 -11.96
N SER A 95 10.85 -13.65 -11.53
CA SER A 95 10.61 -15.09 -11.59
C SER A 95 9.67 -15.50 -10.46
N LEU A 96 9.00 -16.65 -10.61
CA LEU A 96 8.13 -17.18 -9.55
C LEU A 96 8.86 -17.36 -8.22
N GLY A 97 10.14 -17.76 -8.25
CA GLY A 97 10.95 -17.90 -7.05
C GLY A 97 11.20 -16.57 -6.33
N VAL A 98 11.36 -15.48 -7.08
CA VAL A 98 11.51 -14.13 -6.50
C VAL A 98 10.20 -13.67 -5.87
N ASP A 99 9.07 -13.88 -6.54
CA ASP A 99 7.75 -13.55 -6.00
C ASP A 99 7.52 -14.28 -4.67
N VAL A 100 7.72 -15.61 -4.65
CA VAL A 100 7.55 -16.44 -3.44
C VAL A 100 8.51 -16.01 -2.33
N ALA A 101 9.78 -15.75 -2.65
CA ALA A 101 10.77 -15.35 -1.66
C ALA A 101 10.41 -14.01 -1.00
N VAL A 102 9.99 -13.02 -1.78
CA VAL A 102 9.62 -11.71 -1.23
C VAL A 102 8.37 -11.79 -0.36
N PHE A 103 7.34 -12.54 -0.78
CA PHE A 103 6.17 -12.79 0.08
C PHE A 103 6.56 -13.55 1.35
N GLY A 104 7.47 -14.52 1.27
CA GLY A 104 7.99 -15.23 2.44
C GLY A 104 8.74 -14.33 3.42
N VAL A 105 9.61 -13.44 2.92
CA VAL A 105 10.31 -12.44 3.74
C VAL A 105 9.31 -11.49 4.39
N ALA A 106 8.32 -11.03 3.65
CA ALA A 106 7.26 -10.17 4.17
C ALA A 106 6.42 -10.88 5.25
N THR A 107 6.15 -12.19 5.10
CA THR A 107 5.48 -13.00 6.13
C THR A 107 6.31 -13.09 7.40
N VAL A 108 7.61 -13.38 7.29
CA VAL A 108 8.50 -13.43 8.46
C VAL A 108 8.58 -12.06 9.14
N ALA A 109 8.71 -10.98 8.37
CA ALA A 109 8.70 -9.62 8.88
C ALA A 109 7.39 -9.29 9.59
N GLY A 110 6.24 -9.59 9.01
CA GLY A 110 4.93 -9.39 9.63
C GLY A 110 4.76 -10.17 10.93
N LEU A 111 5.18 -11.45 10.97
CA LEU A 111 5.11 -12.28 12.18
C LEU A 111 6.01 -11.75 13.29
N PHE A 112 7.20 -11.27 12.95
CA PHE A 112 8.14 -10.69 13.91
C PHE A 112 7.70 -9.31 14.39
N LEU A 113 7.20 -8.45 13.51
CA LEU A 113 6.92 -7.05 13.85
C LEU A 113 5.56 -6.86 14.52
N ARG A 114 4.56 -7.71 14.24
CA ARG A 114 3.20 -7.58 14.82
C ARG A 114 3.18 -7.56 16.35
N GLN A 115 4.12 -8.25 17.00
CA GLN A 115 4.15 -8.36 18.47
C GLN A 115 4.48 -7.02 19.16
N PHE A 116 5.03 -6.06 18.42
CA PHE A 116 5.36 -4.73 18.92
C PHE A 116 4.25 -3.70 18.65
N HIS A 117 3.12 -4.14 18.09
CA HIS A 117 1.99 -3.27 17.85
C HIS A 117 1.40 -2.77 19.18
N GLY A 118 1.24 -1.45 19.32
CA GLY A 118 0.77 -0.82 20.55
C GLY A 118 1.80 -0.76 21.69
N ALA A 119 3.06 -1.14 21.44
CA ALA A 119 4.14 -0.92 22.38
C ALA A 119 4.40 0.59 22.53
N ASP A 120 4.60 1.04 23.76
CA ASP A 120 4.89 2.44 24.05
C ASP A 120 6.30 2.80 23.52
N LEU A 121 6.34 3.81 22.65
CA LEU A 121 7.57 4.30 22.01
C LEU A 121 8.54 4.94 23.00
N HIS A 122 8.03 5.46 24.13
CA HIS A 122 8.85 6.13 25.14
C HIS A 122 9.53 5.15 26.10
N THR A 123 8.95 3.97 26.30
CA THR A 123 9.46 2.96 27.25
C THR A 123 9.99 1.70 26.58
N GLY A 124 9.53 1.38 25.36
CA GLY A 124 9.99 0.25 24.56
C GLY A 124 11.08 0.67 23.57
N GLY A 125 12.34 0.58 23.96
CA GLY A 125 13.46 0.99 23.10
C GLY A 125 13.46 0.37 21.70
N ILE A 126 12.97 -0.87 21.55
CA ILE A 126 12.83 -1.54 20.23
C ILE A 126 11.63 -1.04 19.42
N ALA A 127 10.54 -0.61 20.07
CA ALA A 127 9.34 -0.11 19.42
C ALA A 127 9.63 1.19 18.65
N PHE A 128 10.44 2.07 19.23
CA PHE A 128 10.93 3.27 18.54
C PHE A 128 11.67 2.94 17.24
N TRP A 129 12.60 1.98 17.27
CA TRP A 129 13.35 1.59 16.08
C TRP A 129 12.48 0.91 15.01
N ILE A 130 11.42 0.22 15.42
CA ILE A 130 10.43 -0.36 14.49
C ILE A 130 9.62 0.74 13.81
N ALA A 131 9.15 1.75 14.56
CA ALA A 131 8.49 2.92 13.99
C ALA A 131 9.39 3.67 13.00
N VAL A 132 10.67 3.88 13.37
CA VAL A 132 11.69 4.44 12.47
C VAL A 132 11.83 3.60 11.20
N PHE A 133 11.91 2.27 11.33
CA PHE A 133 12.00 1.36 10.19
C PHE A 133 10.80 1.49 9.24
N TYR A 134 9.57 1.50 9.77
CA TYR A 134 8.36 1.66 8.94
C TYR A 134 8.35 3.00 8.19
N VAL A 135 8.70 4.09 8.86
CA VAL A 135 8.74 5.41 8.23
C VAL A 135 9.86 5.50 7.20
N VAL A 136 11.05 4.97 7.47
CA VAL A 136 12.13 4.93 6.49
C VAL A 136 11.72 4.13 5.25
N ALA A 137 11.12 2.95 5.45
CA ALA A 137 10.62 2.12 4.35
C ALA A 137 9.54 2.86 3.53
N ASN A 138 8.63 3.57 4.21
CA ASN A 138 7.62 4.41 3.57
C ASN A 138 8.24 5.56 2.75
N LEU A 139 9.21 6.29 3.32
CA LEU A 139 9.86 7.42 2.65
C LEU A 139 10.66 6.99 1.43
N LEU A 140 11.40 5.88 1.52
CA LEU A 140 12.10 5.30 0.37
C LEU A 140 11.12 4.91 -0.74
N THR A 141 9.98 4.34 -0.35
CA THR A 141 8.89 4.03 -1.28
C THR A 141 8.30 5.28 -1.90
N ALA A 142 8.08 6.34 -1.12
CA ALA A 142 7.57 7.63 -1.60
C ALA A 142 8.50 8.26 -2.64
N VAL A 143 9.82 8.14 -2.47
CA VAL A 143 10.82 8.58 -3.47
C VAL A 143 10.62 7.82 -4.79
N PHE A 144 10.48 6.49 -4.74
CA PHE A 144 10.20 5.68 -5.93
C PHE A 144 8.86 6.06 -6.58
N LEU A 145 7.83 6.31 -5.77
CA LEU A 145 6.52 6.74 -6.27
C LEU A 145 6.57 8.14 -6.90
N GLY A 146 7.44 9.03 -6.44
CA GLY A 146 7.76 10.28 -7.11
C GLY A 146 8.38 10.06 -8.49
N TYR A 147 9.29 9.10 -8.60
CA TYR A 147 9.80 8.67 -9.91
C TYR A 147 8.69 8.07 -10.80
N PHE A 148 7.81 7.23 -10.24
CA PHE A 148 6.67 6.67 -10.97
C PHE A 148 5.71 7.76 -11.47
N ALA A 149 5.39 8.76 -10.64
CA ALA A 149 4.61 9.93 -11.03
C ALA A 149 5.29 10.73 -12.16
N LYS A 150 6.61 10.93 -12.08
CA LYS A 150 7.39 11.55 -13.16
C LYS A 150 7.31 10.76 -14.47
N ARG A 151 7.28 9.42 -14.42
CA ARG A 151 7.09 8.57 -15.61
C ARG A 151 5.70 8.74 -16.21
N LEU A 152 4.65 8.82 -15.39
CA LEU A 152 3.28 9.11 -15.84
C LEU A 152 3.20 10.47 -16.53
N TRP A 153 3.80 11.50 -15.93
CA TRP A 153 3.85 12.83 -16.51
C TRP A 153 4.48 12.81 -17.90
N LYS A 154 5.64 12.15 -18.04
CA LYS A 154 6.32 12.00 -19.33
C LYS A 154 5.53 11.18 -20.36
N ALA A 155 4.61 10.31 -19.91
CA ALA A 155 3.72 9.55 -20.77
C ALA A 155 2.47 10.34 -21.21
N GLY A 156 2.32 11.60 -20.77
CA GLY A 156 1.17 12.46 -21.06
C GLY A 156 0.01 12.33 -20.05
N GLU A 157 0.19 11.52 -19.00
CA GLU A 157 -0.85 11.21 -18.00
C GLU A 157 -0.76 12.14 -16.78
N GLU A 158 -0.76 13.46 -17.03
CA GLU A 158 -0.49 14.49 -16.01
C GLU A 158 -1.45 14.43 -14.82
N ARG A 159 -2.75 14.26 -15.09
CA ARG A 159 -3.75 14.15 -14.02
C ARG A 159 -3.47 12.97 -13.10
N LEU A 160 -3.12 11.81 -13.66
CA LEU A 160 -2.79 10.63 -12.86
C LEU A 160 -1.45 10.79 -12.13
N ALA A 161 -0.48 11.50 -12.72
CA ALA A 161 0.76 11.86 -12.04
C ALA A 161 0.51 12.73 -10.80
N ILE A 162 -0.33 13.78 -10.93
CA ILE A 162 -0.71 14.66 -9.82
C ILE A 162 -1.42 13.86 -8.72
N TRP A 163 -2.44 13.08 -9.07
CA TRP A 163 -3.16 12.26 -8.10
C TRP A 163 -2.25 11.25 -7.41
N THR A 164 -1.33 10.62 -8.14
CA THR A 164 -0.32 9.71 -7.59
C THR A 164 0.55 10.43 -6.55
N GLY A 165 1.00 11.66 -6.84
CA GLY A 165 1.75 12.47 -5.89
C GLY A 165 0.93 12.81 -4.64
N LEU A 166 -0.30 13.27 -4.81
CA LEU A 166 -1.18 13.66 -3.70
C LEU A 166 -1.50 12.49 -2.77
N VAL A 167 -1.89 11.34 -3.30
CA VAL A 167 -2.20 10.17 -2.46
C VAL A 167 -0.96 9.59 -1.80
N THR A 168 0.21 9.72 -2.43
CA THR A 168 1.49 9.32 -1.82
C THR A 168 1.82 10.23 -0.64
N ALA A 169 1.71 11.55 -0.83
CA ALA A 169 1.94 12.51 0.25
C ALA A 169 0.97 12.28 1.42
N ALA A 170 -0.31 12.08 1.14
CA ALA A 170 -1.31 11.75 2.15
C ALA A 170 -0.97 10.44 2.89
N GLY A 171 -0.61 9.39 2.15
CA GLY A 171 -0.20 8.11 2.73
C GLY A 171 1.03 8.22 3.63
N THR A 172 2.03 9.01 3.22
CA THR A 172 3.22 9.29 4.02
C THR A 172 2.88 10.09 5.28
N THR A 173 1.99 11.09 5.20
CA THR A 173 1.51 11.81 6.37
C THR A 173 0.80 10.88 7.35
N ILE A 174 -0.08 10.01 6.87
CA ILE A 174 -0.74 9.00 7.69
C ILE A 174 0.29 8.08 8.35
N ALA A 175 1.30 7.58 7.61
CA ALA A 175 2.35 6.73 8.18
C ALA A 175 3.14 7.42 9.29
N LEU A 176 3.56 8.68 9.08
CA LEU A 176 4.27 9.46 10.10
C LEU A 176 3.44 9.64 11.38
N ILE A 177 2.16 9.97 11.24
CA ILE A 177 1.24 10.11 12.38
C ILE A 177 1.05 8.75 13.05
N TYR A 178 0.85 7.70 12.27
CA TYR A 178 0.58 6.35 12.79
C TYR A 178 1.73 5.83 13.65
N ASP A 179 2.96 6.08 13.21
CA ASP A 179 4.18 5.50 13.80
C ASP A 179 4.75 6.33 14.95
N PHE A 180 4.64 7.66 14.91
CA PHE A 180 5.30 8.53 15.91
C PHE A 180 4.34 9.25 16.85
N PHE A 181 3.04 9.26 16.56
CA PHE A 181 2.04 9.95 17.36
C PHE A 181 0.96 8.96 17.82
N PRO A 182 1.27 8.13 18.84
CA PRO A 182 0.28 7.22 19.40
C PRO A 182 -0.89 8.04 19.93
N LEU A 183 -2.02 7.97 19.23
CA LEU A 183 -3.24 8.65 19.63
C LEU A 183 -3.78 7.97 20.90
N PRO A 184 -4.04 8.73 21.99
CA PRO A 184 -4.63 8.16 23.19
C PRO A 184 -5.96 7.47 22.85
N PHE A 185 -6.30 6.43 23.62
CA PHE A 185 -7.49 5.59 23.44
C PHE A 185 -8.83 6.32 23.67
N ASP A 186 -8.88 7.65 23.55
CA ASP A 186 -10.11 8.43 23.67
C ASP A 186 -10.85 8.42 22.31
N ASP A 187 -12.10 7.96 22.33
CA ASP A 187 -12.78 7.26 21.23
C ASP A 187 -13.04 8.13 19.96
N ALA A 188 -12.95 9.45 20.09
CA ALA A 188 -13.23 10.40 19.02
C ALA A 188 -12.07 10.58 18.02
N ASP A 189 -10.86 10.80 18.52
CA ASP A 189 -9.70 11.18 17.70
C ASP A 189 -9.13 9.98 16.96
N ARG A 190 -9.15 8.81 17.60
CA ARG A 190 -8.78 7.55 16.98
C ARG A 190 -9.70 7.21 15.80
N THR A 191 -11.01 7.36 15.97
CA THR A 191 -11.98 7.10 14.90
C THR A 191 -11.75 8.01 13.70
N ILE A 192 -11.46 9.29 13.93
CA ILE A 192 -11.13 10.24 12.85
C ILE A 192 -9.86 9.82 12.13
N PHE A 193 -8.81 9.49 12.87
CA PHE A 193 -7.53 9.08 12.29
C PHE A 193 -7.67 7.82 11.43
N TYR A 194 -8.26 6.75 11.96
CA TYR A 194 -8.43 5.52 11.18
C TYR A 194 -9.38 5.72 9.99
N THR A 195 -10.40 6.58 10.12
CA THR A 195 -11.23 6.95 8.95
C THR A 195 -10.37 7.58 7.85
N ALA A 196 -9.51 8.53 8.20
CA ALA A 196 -8.61 9.18 7.25
C ALA A 196 -7.58 8.20 6.67
N ALA A 197 -7.02 7.31 7.51
CA ALA A 197 -6.06 6.30 7.11
C ALA A 197 -6.66 5.31 6.10
N LEU A 198 -7.79 4.70 6.43
CA LEU A 198 -8.48 3.72 5.58
C LEU A 198 -8.91 4.35 4.26
N ALA A 199 -9.46 5.58 4.30
CA ALA A 199 -9.83 6.31 3.09
C ALA A 199 -8.62 6.61 2.21
N THR A 200 -7.48 6.98 2.82
CA THR A 200 -6.23 7.24 2.11
C THR A 200 -5.68 5.98 1.47
N TRP A 201 -5.57 4.88 2.21
CA TRP A 201 -5.04 3.61 1.71
C TRP A 201 -5.92 3.02 0.60
N GLY A 202 -7.25 3.05 0.75
CA GLY A 202 -8.16 2.65 -0.33
C GLY A 202 -8.01 3.51 -1.59
N THR A 203 -7.83 4.83 -1.41
CA THR A 203 -7.65 5.75 -2.53
C THR A 203 -6.28 5.59 -3.19
N GLN A 204 -5.22 5.33 -2.43
CA GLN A 204 -3.91 4.93 -2.95
C GLN A 204 -4.05 3.68 -3.82
N GLY A 205 -4.74 2.65 -3.31
CA GLY A 205 -5.01 1.42 -4.05
C GLY A 205 -5.70 1.66 -5.40
N PHE A 206 -6.69 2.55 -5.43
CA PHE A 206 -7.39 2.98 -6.64
C PHE A 206 -6.50 3.76 -7.61
N VAL A 207 -5.84 4.81 -7.12
CA VAL A 207 -5.03 5.72 -7.95
C VAL A 207 -3.83 5.00 -8.53
N TYR A 208 -3.10 4.22 -7.73
CA TYR A 208 -1.96 3.44 -8.21
C TYR A 208 -2.37 2.39 -9.25
N PHE A 209 -3.54 1.76 -9.10
CA PHE A 209 -4.08 0.88 -10.15
C PHE A 209 -4.34 1.63 -11.46
N ARG A 210 -4.98 2.80 -11.40
CA ARG A 210 -5.27 3.63 -12.59
C ARG A 210 -3.99 4.11 -13.26
N ALA A 211 -3.03 4.57 -12.46
CA ALA A 211 -1.71 4.99 -12.90
C ALA A 211 -0.94 3.83 -13.56
N TYR A 212 -0.91 2.66 -12.91
CA TYR A 212 -0.25 1.48 -13.46
C TYR A 212 -0.83 1.12 -14.83
N ARG A 213 -2.17 1.09 -14.95
CA ARG A 213 -2.83 0.80 -16.22
C ARG A 213 -2.42 1.80 -17.29
N ALA A 214 -2.45 3.10 -16.99
CA ALA A 214 -2.13 4.12 -17.98
C ALA A 214 -0.69 3.97 -18.49
N LEU A 215 0.27 3.71 -17.60
CA LEU A 215 1.66 3.47 -18.01
C LEU A 215 1.83 2.13 -18.76
N HIS A 216 1.06 1.10 -18.39
CA HIS A 216 1.03 -0.17 -19.12
C HIS A 216 0.50 0.00 -20.55
N ASP A 217 -0.61 0.70 -20.72
CA ASP A 217 -1.24 0.95 -22.02
C ASP A 217 -0.33 1.81 -22.90
N HIS A 218 0.30 2.84 -22.33
CA HIS A 218 1.32 3.66 -23.01
C HIS A 218 2.50 2.80 -23.51
N ASN A 219 3.04 1.94 -22.65
CA ASN A 219 4.11 1.03 -22.98
C ASN A 219 3.72 0.05 -24.11
N ALA A 220 2.52 -0.51 -24.06
CA ALA A 220 2.02 -1.41 -25.09
C ALA A 220 1.84 -0.70 -26.44
N ALA A 221 1.37 0.55 -26.43
CA ALA A 221 1.24 1.37 -27.64
C ALA A 221 2.59 1.69 -28.30
N LEU A 222 3.64 1.90 -27.50
CA LEU A 222 5.01 2.06 -27.99
C LEU A 222 5.54 0.78 -28.63
N ASP A 223 5.32 -0.37 -27.97
CA ASP A 223 5.77 -1.68 -28.47
C ASP A 223 5.09 -2.04 -29.80
N ALA A 224 3.83 -1.60 -30.00
CA ALA A 224 3.09 -1.80 -31.24
C ALA A 224 3.51 -0.89 -32.41
N ASN A 225 4.19 0.23 -32.15
CA ASN A 225 4.58 1.23 -33.17
C ASN A 225 6.08 1.59 -33.11
N PRO A 226 6.99 0.65 -33.44
CA PRO A 226 8.44 0.87 -33.33
C PRO A 226 9.00 1.96 -34.26
N VAL A 227 8.29 2.33 -35.33
CA VAL A 227 8.75 3.31 -36.34
C VAL A 227 8.87 4.73 -35.79
N ARG A 228 8.18 5.06 -34.69
CA ARG A 228 8.25 6.41 -34.07
C ARG A 228 9.52 6.65 -33.25
N THR A 229 10.25 5.60 -32.86
CA THR A 229 11.43 5.71 -32.00
C THR A 229 12.71 6.06 -32.78
N THR A 230 12.74 5.77 -34.09
CA THR A 230 13.88 6.09 -34.97
C THR A 230 13.84 7.51 -35.55
N GLY A 231 12.71 8.22 -35.48
CA GLY A 231 12.54 9.55 -36.06
C GLY A 231 12.96 10.74 -35.17
N THR A 232 13.42 10.48 -33.94
CA THR A 232 13.92 11.52 -33.01
C THR A 232 15.43 11.49 -32.80
N LEU A 233 16.14 10.63 -33.53
CA LEU A 233 17.61 10.50 -33.54
C LEU A 233 18.23 10.87 -34.90
N ALA A 234 17.52 11.61 -35.74
CA ALA A 234 18.02 12.16 -37.01
C ALA A 234 18.08 13.68 -36.94
#